data_AF-A0A2I0FD13-F1
#
_entry.id   AF-A0A2I0FD13-F1
#
_cell.length_a   1.000
_cell.length_b   1.000
_cell.length_c   1.000
_cell.angle_alpha   90.00
_cell.angle_beta   90.00
_cell.angle_gamma   90.00
#
_symmetry.space_group_name_H-M   'P 1'
#
loop_
_entity.id
_entity.type
_entity.pdbx_description
1 polymer ?
#
loop_
_entity_poly.entity_id
_entity_poly.type
_entity_poly.pdbx_seq_one_letter_code
_entity_poly.pdbx_strand_id
1 'polypeptide(L)'
;MKKKLLVIALGFSSSILLAGCGGGGGGGDSGGGDGSSGEVRAPVSVFYNVKVIDGYLKNAQVWLDTNGNKQLDVDEPSALSGDGGVAKLDVTNVVDPEQYSIYAQIISGQTVDEDSGIPVAFDYMMSAPPGEQEITPLSTLVSIEIEQNTDGSETDEQLAAAKQAAVAKVANDFGIAEGDVLSDYIANISATTTYVAENIVSSKILPDDENEFTLVIADGSDDATTFNKLVGVVSDRIENIVKVTAEEDFAGIGGVFDSVNDLDLVTDNDADGIPNAFDDLPDDASDWLDTDGDNIGNIADPDDDNDGFDDGDDKDPLDPLVGEYEDCDVSYAKPASIDDFNAQLATCDVLPGMNLEGNTITRIIPDSGQTRTYTFNIDKTADFYQNGVQYYRLWNTDAEGNVELYYGDQTLEYVIRLIDNVDGQSKFAVYANGSQSIYSWGGFVDIDLSIDVLACAELDSGDAPLVSRSYAEFKSAVTSCQSGKLVTAFSSDFINKGMILTTGNALSQADDVETYQFNEDGTGTFTYNEGAGDISIDITWTIFEEGVIKVALTYIDENDAAQTANDYLAIVETNGINYSVKVFSRSTDLEGLGDAAGGDLWSTVMSVPDTE
;
A
#
# COMPACT_ATOMS: atom_id res chain seq x y z
N MET A 1 7.21 -12.87 -19.54
CA MET A 1 8.52 -13.47 -19.94
C MET A 1 8.63 -14.85 -19.29
N LYS A 2 9.14 -15.87 -19.99
CA LYS A 2 9.19 -17.25 -19.48
C LYS A 2 10.09 -17.34 -18.23
N LYS A 3 9.48 -17.56 -17.06
CA LYS A 3 10.18 -17.79 -15.78
C LYS A 3 10.98 -19.09 -15.88
N LYS A 4 12.27 -19.04 -15.50
CA LYS A 4 13.13 -20.23 -15.40
C LYS A 4 13.19 -20.63 -13.92
N LEU A 5 12.78 -21.86 -13.62
CA LEU A 5 13.05 -22.50 -12.33
C LEU A 5 14.55 -22.53 -12.05
N LEU A 6 14.95 -22.04 -10.87
CA LEU A 6 16.29 -22.22 -10.32
C LEU A 6 16.19 -23.12 -9.09
N VAL A 7 16.51 -24.40 -9.26
CA VAL A 7 16.64 -25.38 -8.18
C VAL A 7 18.00 -25.18 -7.50
N ILE A 8 18.02 -24.86 -6.21
CA ILE A 8 19.26 -24.87 -5.39
C ILE A 8 19.19 -26.09 -4.45
N ALA A 9 19.88 -27.15 -4.85
CA ALA A 9 20.17 -28.30 -3.99
C ALA A 9 21.46 -28.03 -3.19
N LEU A 10 21.37 -27.88 -1.87
CA LEU A 10 22.52 -27.81 -0.97
C LEU A 10 22.69 -29.13 -0.21
N GLY A 11 23.37 -30.08 -0.85
CA GLY A 11 23.86 -31.30 -0.19
C GLY A 11 25.18 -31.04 0.54
N PHE A 12 25.16 -31.04 1.88
CA PHE A 12 26.39 -31.08 2.69
C PHE A 12 26.75 -32.52 3.06
N SER A 13 27.60 -33.15 2.26
CA SER A 13 28.33 -34.37 2.62
C SER A 13 29.68 -34.00 3.22
N SER A 14 29.88 -34.22 4.52
CA SER A 14 31.20 -34.19 5.16
C SER A 14 31.56 -35.55 5.73
N SER A 15 32.27 -36.34 4.94
CA SER A 15 32.96 -37.56 5.36
C SER A 15 34.37 -37.22 5.85
N ILE A 16 34.64 -37.40 7.14
CA ILE A 16 35.98 -37.33 7.73
C ILE A 16 36.57 -38.75 7.83
N LEU A 17 37.67 -38.95 7.12
CA LEU A 17 38.49 -40.16 7.15
C LEU A 17 39.41 -40.18 8.37
N LEU A 18 39.44 -41.32 9.07
CA LEU A 18 40.45 -41.67 10.07
C LEU A 18 41.84 -41.86 9.42
N ALA A 19 42.87 -41.27 10.01
CA ALA A 19 44.25 -41.74 9.93
C ALA A 19 44.96 -41.50 11.27
N GLY A 20 45.46 -42.58 11.88
CA GLY A 20 46.10 -42.57 13.19
C GLY A 20 47.62 -42.41 13.16
N CYS A 21 48.16 -41.90 14.26
CA CYS A 21 49.52 -42.01 14.81
C CYS A 21 49.48 -41.22 16.14
N GLY A 22 49.99 -41.58 17.32
CA GLY A 22 50.88 -42.61 17.82
C GLY A 22 51.52 -42.06 19.13
N GLY A 23 51.56 -42.86 20.20
CA GLY A 23 52.32 -42.58 21.44
C GLY A 23 51.49 -42.06 22.62
N GLY A 24 51.61 -42.49 23.88
CA GLY A 24 52.51 -43.46 24.52
C GLY A 24 52.73 -43.08 25.99
N GLY A 25 52.23 -43.90 26.93
CA GLY A 25 52.85 -44.13 28.25
C GLY A 25 52.25 -43.46 29.50
N GLY A 26 51.80 -44.30 30.45
CA GLY A 26 52.14 -44.15 31.88
C GLY A 26 51.03 -44.15 32.95
N GLY A 27 50.74 -45.34 33.52
CA GLY A 27 50.68 -45.51 34.98
C GLY A 27 49.33 -45.50 35.73
N GLY A 28 48.79 -46.70 36.00
CA GLY A 28 48.17 -47.19 37.26
C GLY A 28 47.12 -46.36 38.02
N ASP A 29 45.91 -46.90 38.21
CA ASP A 29 45.55 -47.75 39.37
C ASP A 29 44.06 -48.19 39.29
N SER A 30 43.84 -49.37 39.87
CA SER A 30 42.66 -50.17 40.21
C SER A 30 41.28 -49.52 40.37
N GLY A 31 40.24 -50.24 39.92
CA GLY A 31 39.03 -50.42 40.75
C GLY A 31 37.68 -50.54 40.02
N GLY A 32 37.08 -51.73 40.10
CA GLY A 32 35.62 -51.88 40.24
C GLY A 32 34.82 -52.04 38.95
N GLY A 33 34.61 -53.29 38.54
CA GLY A 33 33.50 -53.62 37.66
C GLY A 33 32.17 -53.50 38.41
N ASP A 34 31.21 -52.82 37.80
CA ASP A 34 29.80 -53.05 38.05
C ASP A 34 29.10 -53.22 36.70
N GLY A 35 28.55 -54.41 36.50
CA GLY A 35 27.78 -54.77 35.33
C GLY A 35 26.38 -54.22 35.48
N SER A 36 26.18 -52.98 35.04
CA SER A 36 24.84 -52.45 34.81
C SER A 36 24.43 -52.78 33.38
N SER A 37 23.51 -53.73 33.24
CA SER A 37 22.77 -53.97 32.01
C SER A 37 22.01 -52.69 31.66
N GLY A 38 22.57 -51.90 30.75
CA GLY A 38 21.87 -50.80 30.12
C GLY A 38 20.64 -51.35 29.40
N GLU A 39 19.48 -51.16 30.00
CA GLU A 39 18.21 -51.25 29.28
C GLU A 39 18.27 -50.22 28.14
N VAL A 40 18.29 -50.72 26.91
CA VAL A 40 18.04 -49.90 25.73
C VAL A 40 16.59 -49.43 25.86
N ARG A 41 16.38 -48.21 26.36
CA ARG A 41 15.06 -47.58 26.36
C ARG A 41 14.60 -47.53 24.90
N ALA A 42 13.45 -48.13 24.60
CA ALA A 42 12.80 -47.96 23.32
C ALA A 42 12.64 -46.45 23.04
N PRO A 43 12.83 -45.98 21.80
CA PRO A 43 12.60 -44.58 21.47
C PRO A 43 11.18 -44.20 21.89
N VAL A 44 11.04 -43.04 22.54
CA VAL A 44 9.74 -42.51 22.97
C VAL A 44 9.10 -41.90 21.72
N SER A 45 7.96 -42.43 21.29
CA SER A 45 7.21 -41.81 20.19
C SER A 45 6.68 -40.45 20.61
N VAL A 46 6.84 -39.45 19.74
CA VAL A 46 6.30 -38.10 19.89
C VAL A 46 5.19 -37.93 18.86
N PHE A 47 4.02 -37.47 19.29
CA PHE A 47 2.86 -37.29 18.42
C PHE A 47 2.47 -35.83 18.33
N TYR A 48 2.15 -35.38 17.12
CA TYR A 48 1.51 -34.10 16.84
C TYR A 48 0.04 -34.36 16.55
N ASN A 49 -0.85 -33.76 17.34
CA ASN A 49 -2.29 -33.94 17.20
C ASN A 49 -2.86 -32.78 16.42
N VAL A 50 -3.66 -33.10 15.42
CA VAL A 50 -4.37 -32.13 14.58
C VAL A 50 -5.83 -32.56 14.49
N LYS A 51 -6.76 -31.65 14.23
CA LYS A 51 -8.15 -32.00 13.92
C LYS A 51 -8.54 -31.54 12.53
N VAL A 52 -9.48 -32.27 11.95
CA VAL A 52 -10.12 -31.92 10.68
C VAL A 52 -11.58 -31.57 10.97
N ILE A 53 -12.00 -30.35 10.64
CA ILE A 53 -13.27 -29.76 11.12
C ILE A 53 -14.08 -29.17 9.96
N ASP A 54 -15.14 -29.89 9.63
CA ASP A 54 -16.28 -29.54 8.77
C ASP A 54 -17.43 -30.43 9.27
N GLY A 55 -17.88 -30.17 10.50
CA GLY A 55 -18.67 -31.13 11.30
C GLY A 55 -17.88 -32.27 11.96
N TYR A 56 -16.59 -32.03 12.23
CA TYR A 56 -15.57 -33.04 12.59
C TYR A 56 -15.50 -34.22 11.60
N LEU A 57 -14.38 -34.33 10.87
CA LEU A 57 -14.25 -35.33 9.82
C LEU A 57 -13.46 -36.55 10.28
N LYS A 58 -14.09 -37.72 10.24
CA LYS A 58 -13.48 -39.01 10.56
C LYS A 58 -13.04 -39.77 9.31
N ASN A 59 -11.88 -40.43 9.36
CA ASN A 59 -11.23 -41.12 8.24
C ASN A 59 -10.77 -40.20 7.10
N ALA A 60 -10.51 -38.92 7.36
CA ALA A 60 -9.76 -38.06 6.43
C ALA A 60 -8.28 -38.46 6.46
N GLN A 61 -7.59 -38.39 5.32
CA GLN A 61 -6.16 -38.66 5.23
C GLN A 61 -5.38 -37.39 5.55
N VAL A 62 -4.65 -37.38 6.67
CA VAL A 62 -3.97 -36.19 7.19
C VAL A 62 -2.46 -36.40 7.16
N TRP A 63 -1.71 -35.35 6.83
CA TRP A 63 -0.24 -35.38 6.86
C TRP A 63 0.39 -34.02 7.18
N LEU A 64 1.65 -34.09 7.58
CA LEU A 64 2.53 -32.94 7.79
C LEU A 64 3.39 -32.78 6.53
N ASP A 65 3.24 -31.67 5.80
CA ASP A 65 4.01 -31.40 4.59
C ASP A 65 5.40 -30.86 4.96
N THR A 66 6.38 -31.74 4.98
CA THR A 66 7.73 -31.43 5.46
C THR A 66 8.64 -30.84 4.39
N ASN A 67 8.19 -30.85 3.13
CA ASN A 67 9.01 -30.42 2.01
C ASN A 67 8.36 -29.30 1.15
N GLY A 68 7.14 -28.91 1.48
CA GLY A 68 6.42 -27.77 0.92
C GLY A 68 5.75 -28.07 -0.43
N ASN A 69 5.66 -29.35 -0.84
CA ASN A 69 5.10 -29.73 -2.12
C ASN A 69 3.57 -29.95 -2.10
N LYS A 70 2.92 -29.86 -0.94
CA LYS A 70 1.49 -30.14 -0.72
C LYS A 70 1.05 -31.55 -1.08
N GLN A 71 1.98 -32.49 -1.27
CA GLN A 71 1.66 -33.88 -1.64
C GLN A 71 1.97 -34.80 -0.49
N LEU A 72 1.19 -35.86 -0.32
CA LEU A 72 1.53 -36.88 0.67
C LEU A 72 2.70 -37.74 0.19
N ASP A 73 3.89 -37.49 0.73
CA ASP A 73 5.09 -38.30 0.46
C ASP A 73 5.24 -39.50 1.40
N VAL A 74 5.97 -40.52 0.92
CA VAL A 74 6.16 -41.79 1.66
C VAL A 74 6.87 -41.62 3.01
N ASP A 75 7.68 -40.57 3.15
CA ASP A 75 8.48 -40.30 4.34
C ASP A 75 7.81 -39.29 5.29
N GLU A 76 6.61 -38.82 4.98
CA GLU A 76 5.92 -37.80 5.77
C GLU A 76 5.04 -38.40 6.88
N PRO A 77 5.03 -37.78 8.08
CA PRO A 77 4.10 -38.16 9.12
C PRO A 77 2.66 -38.04 8.63
N SER A 78 1.94 -39.15 8.64
CA SER A 78 0.54 -39.20 8.19
C SER A 78 -0.30 -40.11 9.07
N ALA A 79 -1.60 -39.85 9.13
CA ALA A 79 -2.59 -40.66 9.83
C ALA A 79 -3.99 -40.44 9.25
N LEU A 80 -4.90 -41.39 9.51
CA LEU A 80 -6.33 -41.15 9.32
C LEU A 80 -6.89 -40.44 10.57
N SER A 81 -7.77 -39.46 10.37
CA SER A 81 -8.51 -38.85 11.47
C SER A 81 -9.46 -39.85 12.14
N GLY A 82 -9.59 -39.74 13.46
CA GLY A 82 -10.46 -40.56 14.30
C GLY A 82 -11.72 -39.81 14.74
N ASP A 83 -12.28 -40.27 15.88
CA ASP A 83 -13.45 -39.61 16.50
C ASP A 83 -13.13 -38.14 16.84
N GLY A 84 -14.07 -37.22 16.59
CA GLY A 84 -13.87 -35.78 16.77
C GLY A 84 -12.81 -35.17 15.85
N GLY A 85 -12.59 -35.78 14.68
CA GLY A 85 -11.67 -35.27 13.66
C GLY A 85 -10.18 -35.44 13.97
N VAL A 86 -9.80 -36.05 15.10
CA VAL A 86 -8.40 -36.06 15.59
C VAL A 86 -7.52 -37.02 14.80
N ALA A 87 -6.47 -36.51 14.14
CA ALA A 87 -5.38 -37.30 13.58
C ALA A 87 -4.13 -37.19 14.45
N LYS A 88 -3.43 -38.32 14.66
CA LYS A 88 -2.22 -38.40 15.50
C LYS A 88 -1.00 -38.72 14.65
N LEU A 89 -0.27 -37.69 14.26
CA LEU A 89 0.90 -37.80 13.39
C LEU A 89 2.13 -38.20 14.21
N ASP A 90 2.83 -39.27 13.82
CA ASP A 90 4.08 -39.68 14.46
C ASP A 90 5.23 -38.79 13.96
N VAL A 91 5.59 -37.80 14.76
CA VAL A 91 6.62 -36.79 14.47
C VAL A 91 7.93 -37.09 15.20
N THR A 92 8.14 -38.33 15.65
CA THR A 92 9.32 -38.72 16.46
C THR A 92 10.65 -38.33 15.80
N ASN A 93 10.69 -38.28 14.48
CA ASN A 93 11.89 -37.93 13.70
C ASN A 93 11.80 -36.57 12.99
N VAL A 94 10.80 -35.76 13.32
CA VAL A 94 10.64 -34.40 12.77
C VAL A 94 11.06 -33.40 13.83
N VAL A 95 11.92 -32.46 13.43
CA VAL A 95 12.33 -31.34 14.28
C VAL A 95 11.32 -30.22 14.08
N ASP A 96 10.84 -29.64 15.17
CA ASP A 96 9.91 -28.49 15.20
C ASP A 96 8.72 -28.66 14.24
N PRO A 97 7.86 -29.68 14.46
CA PRO A 97 6.76 -30.01 13.54
C PRO A 97 5.76 -28.85 13.32
N GLU A 98 5.67 -27.91 14.26
CA GLU A 98 4.83 -26.72 14.18
C GLU A 98 5.27 -25.75 13.05
N GLN A 99 6.46 -25.90 12.47
CA GLN A 99 6.94 -25.04 11.37
C GLN A 99 6.41 -25.44 9.99
N TYR A 100 5.72 -26.58 9.90
CA TYR A 100 5.22 -27.12 8.64
C TYR A 100 3.70 -26.99 8.56
N SER A 101 3.20 -26.77 7.35
CA SER A 101 1.77 -26.81 7.07
C SER A 101 1.23 -28.23 7.21
N ILE A 102 -0.04 -28.33 7.56
CA ILE A 102 -0.76 -29.60 7.67
C ILE A 102 -1.87 -29.63 6.63
N TYR A 103 -2.10 -30.82 6.06
CA TYR A 103 -3.06 -31.05 4.99
C TYR A 103 -3.95 -32.23 5.33
N ALA A 104 -5.19 -32.18 4.86
CA ALA A 104 -6.17 -33.25 4.95
C ALA A 104 -6.83 -33.46 3.60
N GLN A 105 -6.77 -34.68 3.08
CA GLN A 105 -7.59 -35.14 1.96
C GLN A 105 -8.85 -35.77 2.52
N ILE A 106 -9.98 -35.21 2.11
CA ILE A 106 -11.32 -35.70 2.40
C ILE A 106 -11.72 -36.57 1.22
N ILE A 107 -12.12 -37.81 1.52
CA ILE A 107 -12.29 -38.85 0.51
C ILE A 107 -13.76 -39.26 0.44
N SER A 108 -14.38 -39.01 -0.70
CA SER A 108 -15.75 -39.38 -1.05
C SER A 108 -16.05 -40.83 -0.70
N GLY A 109 -17.15 -41.04 0.02
CA GLY A 109 -17.60 -42.37 0.44
C GLY A 109 -16.75 -43.04 1.53
N GLN A 110 -15.67 -42.42 2.02
CA GLN A 110 -14.81 -42.95 3.10
C GLN A 110 -14.77 -42.06 4.33
N THR A 111 -14.51 -40.77 4.12
CA THR A 111 -14.52 -39.77 5.18
C THR A 111 -15.96 -39.53 5.62
N VAL A 112 -16.21 -39.54 6.93
CA VAL A 112 -17.52 -39.37 7.54
C VAL A 112 -17.52 -38.07 8.31
N ASP A 113 -18.43 -37.18 7.94
CA ASP A 113 -18.78 -36.02 8.75
C ASP A 113 -19.61 -36.49 9.95
N GLU A 114 -19.21 -36.12 11.17
CA GLU A 114 -19.84 -36.56 12.40
C GLU A 114 -21.17 -35.87 12.69
N ASP A 115 -21.45 -34.70 12.09
CA ASP A 115 -22.73 -34.01 12.22
C ASP A 115 -23.85 -34.78 11.52
N SER A 116 -23.61 -35.22 10.28
CA SER A 116 -24.55 -36.05 9.52
C SER A 116 -24.44 -37.55 9.83
N GLY A 117 -23.25 -38.01 10.23
CA GLY A 117 -22.91 -39.43 10.39
C GLY A 117 -22.88 -40.21 9.07
N ILE A 118 -22.83 -39.51 7.93
CA ILE A 118 -22.85 -40.07 6.58
C ILE A 118 -21.50 -39.79 5.91
N PRO A 119 -21.00 -40.68 5.04
CA PRO A 119 -19.82 -40.37 4.24
C PRO A 119 -20.04 -39.15 3.34
N VAL A 120 -19.03 -38.29 3.26
CA VAL A 120 -19.01 -37.11 2.38
C VAL A 120 -19.22 -37.50 0.91
N ALA A 121 -19.82 -36.60 0.13
CA ALA A 121 -20.30 -36.89 -1.23
C ALA A 121 -19.23 -36.71 -2.32
N PHE A 122 -18.25 -35.83 -2.12
CA PHE A 122 -17.19 -35.50 -3.06
C PHE A 122 -15.83 -35.44 -2.35
N ASP A 123 -14.75 -35.50 -3.14
CA ASP A 123 -13.39 -35.35 -2.66
C ASP A 123 -13.10 -33.85 -2.49
N TYR A 124 -12.35 -33.46 -1.47
CA TYR A 124 -11.80 -32.11 -1.33
C TYR A 124 -10.59 -32.12 -0.40
N MET A 125 -9.79 -31.09 -0.48
CA MET A 125 -8.54 -30.93 0.25
C MET A 125 -8.59 -29.68 1.11
N MET A 126 -8.19 -29.84 2.37
CA MET A 126 -8.12 -28.77 3.34
C MET A 126 -6.70 -28.65 3.90
N SER A 127 -6.34 -27.47 4.38
CA SER A 127 -5.04 -27.20 4.97
C SER A 127 -5.13 -26.24 6.15
N ALA A 128 -4.06 -26.18 6.93
CA ALA A 128 -3.84 -25.13 7.91
C ALA A 128 -2.37 -24.67 7.85
N PRO A 129 -2.11 -23.37 8.04
CA PRO A 129 -0.77 -22.81 7.92
C PRO A 129 0.12 -23.25 9.10
N PRO A 130 1.44 -23.05 9.01
CA PRO A 130 2.35 -23.37 10.10
C PRO A 130 1.91 -22.77 11.45
N GLY A 131 2.08 -23.55 12.50
CA GLY A 131 1.69 -23.24 13.87
C GLY A 131 0.25 -23.59 14.23
N GLU A 132 -0.62 -23.89 13.25
CA GLU A 132 -2.02 -24.25 13.49
C GLU A 132 -2.23 -25.77 13.55
N GLN A 133 -3.25 -26.18 14.29
CA GLN A 133 -3.60 -27.59 14.51
C GLN A 133 -5.02 -27.95 14.04
N GLU A 134 -5.80 -26.96 13.64
CA GLU A 134 -7.20 -27.11 13.24
C GLU A 134 -7.28 -26.91 11.73
N ILE A 135 -7.52 -28.01 10.99
CA ILE A 135 -7.70 -28.01 9.54
C ILE A 135 -9.19 -27.84 9.26
N THR A 136 -9.55 -26.69 8.70
CA THR A 136 -10.93 -26.28 8.45
C THR A 136 -11.08 -25.66 7.06
N PRO A 137 -12.30 -25.49 6.54
CA PRO A 137 -12.53 -24.74 5.30
C PRO A 137 -11.93 -23.33 5.36
N LEU A 138 -12.05 -22.66 6.51
CA LEU A 138 -11.54 -21.31 6.74
C LEU A 138 -10.01 -21.27 6.83
N SER A 139 -9.38 -22.20 7.56
CA SER A 139 -7.92 -22.26 7.62
C SER A 139 -7.30 -22.60 6.27
N THR A 140 -8.04 -23.28 5.40
CA THR A 140 -7.63 -23.59 4.03
C THR A 140 -7.57 -22.33 3.19
N LEU A 141 -8.60 -21.48 3.25
CA LEU A 141 -8.59 -20.18 2.56
C LEU A 141 -7.45 -19.28 3.08
N VAL A 142 -7.22 -19.26 4.39
CA VAL A 142 -6.05 -18.55 4.97
C VAL A 142 -4.73 -19.10 4.43
N SER A 143 -4.59 -20.42 4.35
CA SER A 143 -3.39 -21.05 3.79
C SER A 143 -3.17 -20.67 2.33
N ILE A 144 -4.23 -20.68 1.50
CA ILE A 144 -4.14 -20.30 0.09
C ILE A 144 -3.76 -18.82 -0.03
N GLU A 145 -4.41 -17.93 0.74
CA GLU A 145 -4.13 -16.50 0.75
C GLU A 145 -2.66 -16.20 1.11
N ILE A 146 -2.13 -16.86 2.15
CA ILE A 146 -0.72 -16.73 2.52
C ILE A 146 0.17 -17.18 1.36
N GLU A 147 -0.09 -18.35 0.78
CA GLU A 147 0.78 -18.90 -0.28
C GLU A 147 0.67 -18.17 -1.62
N GLN A 148 -0.45 -17.50 -1.93
CA GLN A 148 -0.57 -16.64 -3.11
C GLN A 148 0.19 -15.31 -2.94
N ASN A 149 0.33 -14.83 -1.70
CA ASN A 149 0.94 -13.54 -1.37
C ASN A 149 2.37 -13.63 -0.82
N THR A 150 2.93 -14.84 -0.70
CA THR A 150 4.29 -15.08 -0.22
C THR A 150 5.10 -15.91 -1.22
N ASP A 151 6.42 -15.80 -1.17
CA ASP A 151 7.32 -16.59 -2.03
C ASP A 151 8.20 -17.59 -1.25
N GLY A 152 8.00 -17.68 0.06
CA GLY A 152 8.73 -18.55 0.98
C GLY A 152 10.09 -17.98 1.41
N SER A 153 10.40 -16.72 1.09
CA SER A 153 11.61 -16.03 1.54
C SER A 153 11.40 -15.08 2.72
N GLU A 154 10.18 -14.99 3.23
CA GLU A 154 9.75 -14.15 4.33
C GLU A 154 10.51 -14.47 5.61
N THR A 155 10.78 -13.44 6.41
CA THR A 155 11.19 -13.63 7.80
C THR A 155 10.01 -14.10 8.65
N ASP A 156 10.28 -14.66 9.83
CA ASP A 156 9.24 -15.07 10.78
C ASP A 156 8.24 -13.93 11.10
N GLU A 157 8.72 -12.69 11.13
CA GLU A 157 7.90 -11.49 11.38
C GLU A 157 7.01 -11.14 10.18
N GLN A 158 7.55 -11.23 8.95
CA GLN A 158 6.80 -11.00 7.72
C GLN A 158 5.73 -12.08 7.51
N LEU A 159 6.07 -13.35 7.78
CA LEU A 159 5.12 -14.46 7.69
C LEU A 159 4.00 -14.33 8.73
N ALA A 160 4.32 -13.89 9.95
CA ALA A 160 3.31 -13.61 10.97
C ALA A 160 2.36 -12.49 10.56
N ALA A 161 2.89 -11.41 9.96
CA ALA A 161 2.07 -10.32 9.43
C ALA A 161 1.19 -10.77 8.26
N ALA A 162 1.74 -11.56 7.32
CA ALA A 162 0.98 -12.13 6.21
C ALA A 162 -0.16 -13.05 6.70
N LYS A 163 0.13 -13.90 7.70
CA LYS A 163 -0.89 -14.73 8.34
C LYS A 163 -1.98 -13.91 9.02
N GLN A 164 -1.61 -12.84 9.73
CA GLN A 164 -2.58 -11.96 10.35
C GLN A 164 -3.46 -11.24 9.31
N ALA A 165 -2.87 -10.76 8.22
CA ALA A 165 -3.60 -10.14 7.12
C ALA A 165 -4.58 -11.12 6.46
N ALA A 166 -4.13 -12.36 6.21
CA ALA A 166 -4.98 -13.41 5.64
C ALA A 166 -6.14 -13.79 6.57
N VAL A 167 -5.91 -13.84 7.89
CA VAL A 167 -6.98 -14.06 8.89
C VAL A 167 -7.98 -12.90 8.89
N ALA A 168 -7.51 -11.67 8.89
CA ALA A 168 -8.37 -10.49 8.86
C ALA A 168 -9.21 -10.45 7.57
N LYS A 169 -8.59 -10.75 6.42
CA LYS A 169 -9.27 -10.84 5.13
C LYS A 169 -10.38 -11.88 5.16
N VAL A 170 -10.06 -13.14 5.49
CA VAL A 170 -11.07 -14.21 5.57
C VAL A 170 -12.15 -13.91 6.63
N ALA A 171 -11.81 -13.26 7.73
CA ALA A 171 -12.81 -12.83 8.71
C ALA A 171 -13.79 -11.81 8.12
N ASN A 172 -13.26 -10.81 7.42
CA ASN A 172 -14.04 -9.76 6.78
C ASN A 172 -14.92 -10.32 5.66
N ASP A 173 -14.33 -11.07 4.72
CA ASP A 173 -15.01 -11.63 3.55
C ASP A 173 -16.28 -12.42 3.93
N PHE A 174 -16.30 -13.07 5.09
CA PHE A 174 -17.43 -13.88 5.56
C PHE A 174 -18.21 -13.28 6.75
N GLY A 175 -17.86 -12.09 7.21
CA GLY A 175 -18.54 -11.43 8.34
C GLY A 175 -18.42 -12.15 9.68
N ILE A 176 -17.29 -12.83 9.93
CA ILE A 176 -17.05 -13.61 11.16
C ILE A 176 -15.96 -13.00 12.04
N ALA A 177 -15.87 -13.44 13.30
CA ALA A 177 -14.81 -12.98 14.20
C ALA A 177 -13.45 -13.57 13.80
N GLU A 178 -12.40 -12.73 13.73
CA GLU A 178 -11.02 -13.18 13.44
C GLU A 178 -10.55 -14.33 14.35
N GLY A 179 -10.94 -14.29 15.62
CA GLY A 179 -10.60 -15.32 16.60
C GLY A 179 -11.19 -16.70 16.29
N ASP A 180 -12.19 -16.79 15.42
CA ASP A 180 -12.83 -18.04 15.03
C ASP A 180 -12.21 -18.67 13.77
N VAL A 181 -11.55 -17.88 12.90
CA VAL A 181 -11.05 -18.30 11.57
C VAL A 181 -10.12 -19.51 11.62
N LEU A 182 -9.14 -19.49 12.53
CA LEU A 182 -8.17 -20.58 12.73
C LEU A 182 -8.49 -21.45 13.94
N SER A 183 -9.74 -21.42 14.42
CA SER A 183 -10.16 -22.09 15.65
C SER A 183 -10.91 -23.41 15.43
N ASP A 184 -11.10 -24.14 16.52
CA ASP A 184 -12.15 -25.16 16.62
C ASP A 184 -13.48 -24.47 16.92
N TYR A 185 -14.11 -23.94 15.87
CA TYR A 185 -15.36 -23.17 15.96
C TYR A 185 -16.53 -23.98 16.52
N ILE A 186 -16.51 -25.31 16.36
CA ILE A 186 -17.50 -26.24 16.95
C ILE A 186 -17.33 -26.26 18.47
N ALA A 187 -16.10 -26.40 18.96
CA ALA A 187 -15.83 -26.36 20.41
C ALA A 187 -16.10 -24.97 21.01
N ASN A 188 -15.93 -23.91 20.23
CA ASN A 188 -16.27 -22.54 20.62
C ASN A 188 -17.77 -22.24 20.59
N ILE A 189 -18.60 -23.14 20.03
CA ILE A 189 -20.06 -23.00 19.90
C ILE A 189 -20.42 -21.77 19.05
N SER A 190 -19.66 -21.53 17.98
CA SER A 190 -19.93 -20.47 17.01
C SER A 190 -20.83 -21.01 15.90
N ALA A 191 -22.13 -20.76 16.00
CA ALA A 191 -23.13 -21.19 15.03
C ALA A 191 -22.95 -20.47 13.70
N THR A 192 -22.59 -19.17 13.73
CA THR A 192 -22.26 -18.40 12.53
C THR A 192 -21.07 -19.01 11.80
N THR A 193 -19.94 -19.23 12.47
CA THR A 193 -18.74 -19.80 11.82
C THR A 193 -18.97 -21.24 11.34
N THR A 194 -19.80 -22.02 12.05
CA THR A 194 -20.22 -23.35 11.60
C THR A 194 -20.98 -23.25 10.28
N TYR A 195 -21.95 -22.34 10.18
CA TYR A 195 -22.71 -22.10 8.95
C TYR A 195 -21.82 -21.67 7.79
N VAL A 196 -20.87 -20.76 8.04
CA VAL A 196 -19.90 -20.31 7.02
C VAL A 196 -19.07 -21.49 6.52
N ALA A 197 -18.47 -22.27 7.42
CA ALA A 197 -17.62 -23.41 7.05
C ALA A 197 -18.39 -24.46 6.23
N GLU A 198 -19.63 -24.80 6.62
CA GLU A 198 -20.50 -25.73 5.89
C GLU A 198 -20.82 -25.23 4.48
N ASN A 199 -21.06 -23.92 4.32
CA ASN A 199 -21.37 -23.34 3.02
C ASN A 199 -20.16 -23.21 2.09
N ILE A 200 -18.95 -22.97 2.63
CA ILE A 200 -17.70 -23.03 1.84
C ILE A 200 -17.49 -24.43 1.26
N VAL A 201 -17.81 -25.48 2.03
CA VAL A 201 -17.72 -26.85 1.51
C VAL A 201 -18.84 -27.13 0.51
N SER A 202 -20.06 -26.71 0.81
CA SER A 202 -21.23 -26.93 -0.05
C SER A 202 -21.14 -26.20 -1.40
N SER A 203 -20.39 -25.10 -1.47
CA SER A 203 -20.10 -24.40 -2.74
C SER A 203 -19.12 -25.17 -3.63
N LYS A 204 -18.37 -26.15 -3.09
CA LYS A 204 -17.38 -26.95 -3.83
C LYS A 204 -16.26 -26.13 -4.47
N ILE A 205 -15.92 -24.98 -3.88
CA ILE A 205 -14.80 -24.17 -4.36
C ILE A 205 -13.45 -24.67 -3.86
N LEU A 206 -13.42 -25.44 -2.76
CA LEU A 206 -12.17 -25.96 -2.21
C LEU A 206 -11.52 -26.94 -3.20
N PRO A 207 -10.17 -26.95 -3.32
CA PRO A 207 -9.49 -27.84 -4.25
C PRO A 207 -9.81 -29.32 -4.00
N ASP A 208 -10.08 -30.09 -5.05
CA ASP A 208 -10.42 -31.52 -4.94
C ASP A 208 -9.18 -32.38 -4.61
N ASP A 209 -8.02 -32.00 -5.14
CA ASP A 209 -6.75 -32.74 -5.03
C ASP A 209 -5.49 -31.86 -4.99
N GLU A 210 -4.34 -32.50 -4.79
CA GLU A 210 -3.02 -31.86 -4.69
C GLU A 210 -2.64 -31.01 -5.93
N ASN A 211 -3.08 -31.41 -7.13
CA ASN A 211 -2.79 -30.66 -8.36
C ASN A 211 -3.64 -29.40 -8.42
N GLU A 212 -4.92 -29.51 -8.09
CA GLU A 212 -5.80 -28.35 -8.02
C GLU A 212 -5.34 -27.37 -6.94
N PHE A 213 -4.92 -27.89 -5.77
CA PHE A 213 -4.34 -27.08 -4.70
C PHE A 213 -3.10 -26.30 -5.19
N THR A 214 -2.25 -26.96 -5.98
CA THR A 214 -1.09 -26.30 -6.60
C THR A 214 -1.50 -25.27 -7.64
N LEU A 215 -2.58 -25.52 -8.39
CA LEU A 215 -3.08 -24.60 -9.42
C LEU A 215 -3.67 -23.33 -8.80
N VAL A 216 -4.48 -23.44 -7.74
CA VAL A 216 -5.08 -22.26 -7.08
C VAL A 216 -4.01 -21.36 -6.48
N ILE A 217 -2.91 -21.91 -5.95
CA ILE A 217 -1.78 -21.10 -5.47
C ILE A 217 -1.00 -20.48 -6.64
N ALA A 218 -0.76 -21.26 -7.70
CA ALA A 218 0.03 -20.80 -8.85
C ALA A 218 -0.70 -19.75 -9.70
N ASP A 219 -2.01 -19.60 -9.52
CA ASP A 219 -2.84 -18.63 -10.24
C ASP A 219 -2.49 -17.17 -9.87
N GLY A 220 -1.82 -16.94 -8.72
CA GLY A 220 -1.36 -15.63 -8.27
C GLY A 220 -2.42 -14.86 -7.46
N SER A 221 -2.00 -13.77 -6.81
CA SER A 221 -2.82 -12.96 -5.88
C SER A 221 -3.71 -11.91 -6.55
N ASP A 222 -3.82 -11.91 -7.89
CA ASP A 222 -4.69 -10.94 -8.57
C ASP A 222 -6.15 -11.41 -8.44
N ASP A 223 -7.08 -10.52 -8.07
CA ASP A 223 -8.54 -10.76 -7.99
C ASP A 223 -9.17 -11.20 -9.32
N ALA A 224 -8.37 -11.28 -10.39
CA ALA A 224 -8.76 -11.73 -11.71
C ALA A 224 -8.64 -13.25 -11.95
N THR A 225 -8.17 -14.03 -10.97
CA THR A 225 -8.05 -15.50 -11.08
C THR A 225 -9.39 -16.19 -10.82
N THR A 226 -9.66 -17.31 -11.50
CA THR A 226 -10.96 -18.00 -11.38
C THR A 226 -11.27 -18.42 -9.95
N PHE A 227 -10.28 -18.89 -9.18
CA PHE A 227 -10.49 -19.28 -7.79
C PHE A 227 -10.84 -18.08 -6.89
N ASN A 228 -10.09 -16.97 -6.98
CA ASN A 228 -10.33 -15.81 -6.11
C ASN A 228 -11.67 -15.14 -6.45
N LYS A 229 -12.04 -15.08 -7.73
CA LYS A 229 -13.38 -14.64 -8.17
C LYS A 229 -14.49 -15.50 -7.56
N LEU A 230 -14.34 -16.83 -7.59
CA LEU A 230 -15.30 -17.75 -6.99
C LEU A 230 -15.37 -17.60 -5.46
N VAL A 231 -14.24 -17.36 -4.79
CA VAL A 231 -14.22 -17.06 -3.35
C VAL A 231 -15.01 -15.79 -3.09
N GLY A 232 -14.82 -14.71 -3.87
CA GLY A 232 -15.56 -13.46 -3.73
C GLY A 232 -17.08 -13.63 -3.85
N VAL A 233 -17.55 -14.38 -4.86
CA VAL A 233 -18.99 -14.67 -5.01
C VAL A 233 -19.51 -15.49 -3.83
N VAL A 234 -18.75 -16.51 -3.41
CA VAL A 234 -19.15 -17.37 -2.30
C VAL A 234 -19.18 -16.61 -0.99
N SER A 235 -18.21 -15.74 -0.76
CA SER A 235 -18.10 -14.93 0.44
C SER A 235 -19.21 -13.89 0.52
N ASP A 236 -19.45 -13.12 -0.55
CA ASP A 236 -20.56 -12.15 -0.63
C ASP A 236 -21.91 -12.78 -0.27
N ARG A 237 -22.26 -13.89 -0.93
CA ARG A 237 -23.55 -14.54 -0.72
C ARG A 237 -23.71 -15.14 0.67
N ILE A 238 -22.63 -15.60 1.28
CA ILE A 238 -22.63 -16.10 2.67
C ILE A 238 -22.73 -14.92 3.63
N GLU A 239 -21.93 -13.89 3.43
CA GLU A 239 -21.85 -12.72 4.29
C GLU A 239 -23.19 -11.98 4.35
N ASN A 240 -23.85 -11.82 3.20
CA ASN A 240 -25.18 -11.22 3.10
C ASN A 240 -26.23 -11.90 4.01
N ILE A 241 -26.07 -13.20 4.29
CA ILE A 241 -26.90 -13.91 5.27
C ILE A 241 -26.37 -13.72 6.68
N VAL A 242 -25.05 -13.76 6.88
CA VAL A 242 -24.41 -13.57 8.18
C VAL A 242 -24.77 -12.20 8.77
N LYS A 243 -24.63 -11.11 8.00
CA LYS A 243 -24.92 -9.72 8.40
C LYS A 243 -26.35 -9.53 8.92
N VAL A 244 -27.32 -10.28 8.38
CA VAL A 244 -28.75 -10.12 8.74
C VAL A 244 -29.28 -11.18 9.71
N THR A 245 -28.46 -12.17 10.09
CA THR A 245 -28.89 -13.32 10.91
C THR A 245 -28.28 -13.23 12.31
N ALA A 246 -29.12 -13.34 13.34
CA ALA A 246 -28.63 -13.42 14.71
C ALA A 246 -28.04 -14.80 15.02
N GLU A 247 -27.01 -14.85 15.87
CA GLU A 247 -26.29 -16.08 16.29
C GLU A 247 -27.23 -17.24 16.67
N GLU A 248 -28.31 -16.96 17.41
CA GLU A 248 -29.29 -17.97 17.84
C GLU A 248 -30.17 -18.56 16.72
N ASP A 249 -30.22 -17.92 15.55
CA ASP A 249 -31.16 -18.24 14.48
C ASP A 249 -30.53 -19.10 13.35
N PHE A 250 -29.21 -19.24 13.30
CA PHE A 250 -28.51 -20.03 12.26
C PHE A 250 -28.93 -21.49 12.20
N ALA A 251 -29.36 -22.09 13.33
CA ALA A 251 -29.78 -23.49 13.38
C ALA A 251 -31.01 -23.83 12.50
N GLY A 252 -31.68 -22.83 11.92
CA GLY A 252 -32.84 -23.01 11.04
C GLY A 252 -32.64 -22.49 9.61
N ILE A 253 -31.46 -21.96 9.27
CA ILE A 253 -31.15 -21.41 7.94
C ILE A 253 -30.62 -22.56 7.06
N GLY A 254 -31.14 -22.68 5.83
CA GLY A 254 -30.64 -23.65 4.86
C GLY A 254 -29.38 -23.14 4.18
N GLY A 255 -28.56 -24.04 3.64
CA GLY A 255 -27.33 -23.64 2.95
C GLY A 255 -27.63 -22.88 1.65
N VAL A 256 -26.82 -21.85 1.38
CA VAL A 256 -26.87 -21.04 0.16
C VAL A 256 -26.58 -21.88 -1.07
N PHE A 257 -25.68 -22.84 -0.92
CA PHE A 257 -25.17 -23.65 -2.01
C PHE A 257 -25.73 -25.09 -2.02
N ASP A 258 -26.76 -25.39 -1.22
CA ASP A 258 -27.37 -26.72 -1.12
C ASP A 258 -27.86 -27.28 -2.48
N SER A 259 -28.18 -26.39 -3.43
CA SER A 259 -28.64 -26.78 -4.77
C SER A 259 -27.52 -26.95 -5.80
N VAL A 260 -26.29 -26.53 -5.49
CA VAL A 260 -25.16 -26.56 -6.43
C VAL A 260 -24.76 -28.01 -6.70
N ASN A 261 -24.81 -28.41 -7.97
CA ASN A 261 -24.39 -29.73 -8.43
C ASN A 261 -23.32 -29.64 -9.53
N ASP A 262 -22.66 -30.76 -9.83
CA ASP A 262 -21.52 -30.77 -10.77
C ASP A 262 -21.89 -30.30 -12.19
N LEU A 263 -23.17 -30.36 -12.60
CA LEU A 263 -23.61 -29.82 -13.90
C LEU A 263 -23.70 -28.28 -13.90
N ASP A 264 -23.90 -27.69 -12.72
CA ASP A 264 -23.98 -26.24 -12.56
C ASP A 264 -22.58 -25.62 -12.63
N LEU A 265 -21.54 -26.39 -12.24
CA LEU A 265 -20.13 -25.99 -12.28
C LEU A 265 -19.49 -26.01 -13.68
N VAL A 266 -20.14 -26.63 -14.67
CA VAL A 266 -19.57 -26.78 -16.03
C VAL A 266 -20.22 -25.85 -17.06
N THR A 267 -21.30 -25.16 -16.69
CA THR A 267 -22.02 -24.27 -17.60
C THR A 267 -21.55 -22.86 -17.33
N ASP A 268 -20.90 -22.27 -18.33
CA ASP A 268 -20.41 -20.89 -18.37
C ASP A 268 -20.86 -20.34 -19.74
N ASN A 269 -21.81 -19.41 -19.72
CA ASN A 269 -22.56 -18.97 -20.89
C ASN A 269 -21.79 -17.96 -21.74
N ASP A 270 -21.00 -17.09 -21.11
CA ASP A 270 -20.28 -16.01 -21.74
C ASP A 270 -18.75 -16.25 -21.81
N ALA A 271 -18.30 -17.33 -21.20
CA ALA A 271 -16.93 -17.86 -21.21
C ALA A 271 -15.92 -16.97 -20.47
N ASP A 272 -16.33 -16.31 -19.40
CA ASP A 272 -15.47 -15.49 -18.54
C ASP A 272 -14.66 -16.31 -17.49
N GLY A 273 -15.02 -17.59 -17.33
CA GLY A 273 -14.38 -18.53 -16.42
C GLY A 273 -15.14 -18.77 -15.12
N ILE A 274 -16.26 -18.07 -14.87
CA ILE A 274 -17.15 -18.26 -13.73
C ILE A 274 -18.36 -19.08 -14.19
N PRO A 275 -18.66 -20.23 -13.56
CA PRO A 275 -19.86 -20.98 -13.91
C PRO A 275 -21.11 -20.18 -13.56
N ASN A 276 -22.17 -20.30 -14.38
CA ASN A 276 -23.46 -19.63 -14.20
C ASN A 276 -24.08 -19.78 -12.79
N ALA A 277 -23.66 -20.78 -12.01
CA ALA A 277 -24.10 -20.98 -10.63
C ALA A 277 -23.54 -19.94 -9.65
N PHE A 278 -22.41 -19.32 -10.00
CA PHE A 278 -21.64 -18.33 -9.27
C PHE A 278 -21.48 -17.04 -10.05
N ASP A 279 -22.26 -16.87 -11.11
CA ASP A 279 -22.20 -15.69 -11.95
C ASP A 279 -23.54 -14.98 -11.82
N ASP A 280 -23.51 -13.78 -11.25
CA ASP A 280 -24.70 -12.94 -11.12
C ASP A 280 -25.05 -12.22 -12.43
N LEU A 281 -24.10 -12.18 -13.39
CA LEU A 281 -24.30 -11.71 -14.76
C LEU A 281 -23.92 -12.77 -15.83
N PRO A 282 -24.61 -13.94 -15.91
CA PRO A 282 -24.24 -15.07 -16.77
C PRO A 282 -24.14 -14.84 -18.29
N ASP A 283 -24.48 -13.66 -18.79
CA ASP A 283 -24.42 -13.34 -20.21
C ASP A 283 -23.49 -12.12 -20.49
N ASP A 284 -22.74 -11.63 -19.50
CA ASP A 284 -21.83 -10.49 -19.58
C ASP A 284 -20.41 -10.81 -19.10
N ALA A 285 -19.56 -11.32 -20.00
CA ALA A 285 -18.18 -11.70 -19.66
C ALA A 285 -17.25 -10.56 -19.19
N SER A 286 -17.75 -9.32 -19.04
CA SER A 286 -16.99 -8.23 -18.42
C SER A 286 -17.16 -8.16 -16.91
N ASP A 287 -18.14 -8.86 -16.34
CA ASP A 287 -18.46 -8.82 -14.92
C ASP A 287 -19.18 -10.10 -14.47
N TRP A 288 -19.02 -10.48 -13.21
CA TRP A 288 -19.60 -11.71 -12.65
C TRP A 288 -20.28 -11.51 -11.30
N LEU A 289 -20.13 -10.33 -10.67
CA LEU A 289 -20.65 -10.01 -9.35
C LEU A 289 -21.59 -8.80 -9.43
N ASP A 290 -22.71 -8.87 -8.71
CA ASP A 290 -23.76 -7.83 -8.60
C ASP A 290 -24.20 -7.79 -7.12
N THR A 291 -23.47 -7.02 -6.31
CA THR A 291 -23.58 -7.03 -4.85
C THR A 291 -24.93 -6.49 -4.35
N ASP A 292 -25.47 -5.44 -4.96
CA ASP A 292 -26.77 -4.86 -4.60
C ASP A 292 -27.98 -5.52 -5.31
N GLY A 293 -27.72 -6.31 -6.35
CA GLY A 293 -28.72 -7.07 -7.11
C GLY A 293 -29.54 -6.21 -8.09
N ASP A 294 -29.04 -5.05 -8.51
CA ASP A 294 -29.72 -4.15 -9.42
C ASP A 294 -29.58 -4.53 -10.92
N ASN A 295 -28.77 -5.56 -11.22
CA ASN A 295 -28.39 -6.08 -12.54
C ASN A 295 -27.37 -5.21 -13.29
N ILE A 296 -26.67 -4.32 -12.60
CA ILE A 296 -25.42 -3.69 -13.04
C ILE A 296 -24.32 -4.37 -12.24
N GLY A 297 -23.31 -4.91 -12.91
CA GLY A 297 -22.22 -5.58 -12.20
C GLY A 297 -21.26 -4.56 -11.59
N ASN A 298 -20.55 -4.99 -10.55
CA ASN A 298 -19.67 -4.16 -9.72
C ASN A 298 -18.53 -3.44 -10.48
N ILE A 299 -18.12 -3.93 -11.65
CA ILE A 299 -17.12 -3.26 -12.50
C ILE A 299 -17.73 -2.05 -13.22
N ALA A 300 -19.04 -2.07 -13.46
CA ALA A 300 -19.78 -1.04 -14.17
C ALA A 300 -20.62 -0.13 -13.25
N ASP A 301 -20.96 -0.61 -12.06
CA ASP A 301 -21.64 0.16 -11.03
C ASP A 301 -20.66 1.15 -10.35
N PRO A 302 -21.05 2.41 -10.10
CA PRO A 302 -20.28 3.31 -9.25
C PRO A 302 -20.61 3.22 -7.75
N ASP A 303 -21.64 2.47 -7.34
CA ASP A 303 -22.14 2.32 -5.95
C ASP A 303 -22.58 0.86 -5.76
N ASP A 304 -21.60 -0.03 -5.55
CA ASP A 304 -21.72 -1.50 -5.59
C ASP A 304 -22.71 -2.08 -4.57
N ASP A 305 -22.99 -1.37 -3.47
CA ASP A 305 -23.90 -1.79 -2.40
C ASP A 305 -25.17 -0.92 -2.27
N ASN A 306 -25.25 0.17 -3.03
CA ASN A 306 -26.38 1.10 -3.14
C ASN A 306 -26.77 1.73 -1.79
N ASP A 307 -25.79 1.97 -0.93
CA ASP A 307 -25.98 2.66 0.34
C ASP A 307 -26.10 4.20 0.16
N GLY A 308 -25.72 4.67 -1.04
CA GLY A 308 -25.81 6.06 -1.48
C GLY A 308 -24.48 6.81 -1.49
N PHE A 309 -23.35 6.13 -1.31
CA PHE A 309 -21.99 6.64 -1.52
C PHE A 309 -21.31 5.90 -2.68
N ASP A 310 -20.66 6.64 -3.60
CA ASP A 310 -19.93 6.00 -4.69
C ASP A 310 -18.71 5.25 -4.13
N ASP A 311 -18.31 4.10 -4.71
CA ASP A 311 -17.26 3.19 -4.20
C ASP A 311 -15.92 3.88 -3.88
N GLY A 312 -15.61 4.95 -4.61
CA GLY A 312 -14.38 5.72 -4.42
C GLY A 312 -14.36 6.57 -3.15
N ASP A 313 -15.54 6.90 -2.64
CA ASP A 313 -15.78 7.67 -1.42
C ASP A 313 -16.30 6.77 -0.27
N ASP A 314 -16.70 5.55 -0.59
CA ASP A 314 -17.17 4.55 0.35
C ASP A 314 -16.00 3.92 1.15
N LYS A 315 -16.24 3.65 2.43
CA LYS A 315 -15.28 3.00 3.31
C LYS A 315 -15.22 1.49 3.08
N ASP A 316 -16.34 0.87 2.74
CA ASP A 316 -16.47 -0.53 2.40
C ASP A 316 -17.50 -0.66 1.25
N PRO A 317 -17.04 -0.54 -0.02
CA PRO A 317 -17.93 -0.46 -1.18
C PRO A 317 -18.94 -1.61 -1.37
N LEU A 318 -18.78 -2.70 -0.61
CA LEU A 318 -19.66 -3.87 -0.71
C LEU A 318 -20.54 -4.06 0.55
N ASP A 319 -20.46 -3.18 1.55
CA ASP A 319 -21.25 -3.28 2.79
C ASP A 319 -22.19 -2.09 2.98
N PRO A 320 -23.50 -2.26 2.73
CA PRO A 320 -24.46 -1.16 2.76
C PRO A 320 -24.77 -0.61 4.17
N LEU A 321 -24.04 -1.08 5.18
CA LEU A 321 -24.05 -0.57 6.55
C LEU A 321 -22.87 0.39 6.82
N VAL A 322 -21.91 0.53 5.90
CA VAL A 322 -20.60 1.17 6.11
C VAL A 322 -20.28 2.17 4.99
N GLY A 323 -21.02 3.28 4.91
CA GLY A 323 -20.75 4.36 3.95
C GLY A 323 -19.50 5.23 4.18
N GLU A 324 -19.57 6.54 3.87
CA GLU A 324 -18.43 7.49 3.88
C GLU A 324 -17.54 7.46 5.16
N TYR A 325 -16.24 7.66 4.97
CA TYR A 325 -15.30 7.99 6.05
C TYR A 325 -15.83 9.16 6.90
N GLU A 326 -16.27 8.93 8.15
CA GLU A 326 -16.53 10.05 9.06
C GLU A 326 -15.22 10.86 9.25
N ASP A 327 -15.22 12.15 8.86
CA ASP A 327 -14.07 13.06 9.01
C ASP A 327 -13.57 13.03 10.46
N CYS A 328 -12.35 12.51 10.65
CA CYS A 328 -11.70 12.46 11.94
C CYS A 328 -11.40 13.90 12.43
N ASP A 329 -12.29 14.42 13.28
CA ASP A 329 -12.22 15.82 13.77
C ASP A 329 -11.11 16.02 14.80
N VAL A 330 -9.95 16.46 14.32
CA VAL A 330 -8.82 16.87 15.17
C VAL A 330 -8.93 18.35 15.54
N SER A 331 -9.23 18.58 16.81
CA SER A 331 -9.41 19.90 17.39
C SER A 331 -8.09 20.55 17.79
N TYR A 332 -7.96 21.87 17.52
CA TYR A 332 -6.83 22.66 17.97
C TYR A 332 -6.67 22.63 19.50
N ALA A 333 -5.48 22.30 19.99
CA ALA A 333 -5.17 22.30 21.41
C ALA A 333 -3.80 22.93 21.70
N LYS A 334 -3.70 23.77 22.74
CA LYS A 334 -2.44 24.35 23.24
C LYS A 334 -2.58 24.84 24.70
N PRO A 335 -1.70 24.44 25.64
CA PRO A 335 -0.67 23.41 25.46
C PRO A 335 -1.31 22.03 25.29
N ALA A 336 -0.61 21.14 24.61
CA ALA A 336 -0.97 19.75 24.43
C ALA A 336 0.28 18.86 24.52
N SER A 337 0.07 17.59 24.83
CA SER A 337 1.08 16.52 24.84
C SER A 337 0.81 15.50 23.73
N ILE A 338 1.75 14.57 23.53
CA ILE A 338 1.54 13.42 22.62
C ILE A 338 0.39 12.54 23.13
N ASP A 339 0.23 12.39 24.44
CA ASP A 339 -0.91 11.64 25.00
C ASP A 339 -2.25 12.30 24.65
N ASP A 340 -2.32 13.64 24.65
CA ASP A 340 -3.52 14.37 24.22
C ASP A 340 -3.78 14.21 22.72
N PHE A 341 -2.73 14.07 21.91
CA PHE A 341 -2.82 13.83 20.47
C PHE A 341 -3.37 12.44 20.18
N ASN A 342 -2.77 11.41 20.80
CA ASN A 342 -3.24 10.03 20.69
C ASN A 342 -4.66 9.87 21.24
N ALA A 343 -5.03 10.62 22.28
CA ALA A 343 -6.40 10.62 22.78
C ALA A 343 -7.43 11.21 21.80
N GLN A 344 -7.06 12.20 20.99
CA GLN A 344 -7.93 12.70 19.92
C GLN A 344 -7.99 11.72 18.74
N LEU A 345 -6.89 11.07 18.39
CA LEU A 345 -6.90 10.05 17.34
C LEU A 345 -7.72 8.82 17.73
N ALA A 346 -7.72 8.45 19.01
CA ALA A 346 -8.51 7.33 19.53
C ALA A 346 -10.03 7.57 19.52
N THR A 347 -10.49 8.80 19.23
CA THR A 347 -11.91 9.06 18.99
C THR A 347 -12.31 8.91 17.52
N CYS A 348 -11.35 8.68 16.63
CA CYS A 348 -11.61 8.38 15.23
C CYS A 348 -11.76 6.86 15.08
N ASP A 349 -12.86 6.41 14.46
CA ASP A 349 -13.22 4.99 14.43
C ASP A 349 -12.21 4.17 13.62
N VAL A 350 -11.88 4.62 12.40
CA VAL A 350 -10.84 4.04 11.54
C VAL A 350 -9.98 5.16 10.98
N LEU A 351 -8.65 4.99 11.04
CA LEU A 351 -7.69 5.93 10.49
C LEU A 351 -7.06 5.34 9.23
N PRO A 352 -7.04 6.08 8.10
CA PRO A 352 -6.48 5.57 6.85
C PRO A 352 -5.04 5.05 7.00
N GLY A 353 -4.74 3.97 6.27
CA GLY A 353 -3.37 3.50 6.08
C GLY A 353 -2.54 4.56 5.35
N MET A 354 -1.25 4.66 5.67
CA MET A 354 -0.36 5.62 5.04
C MET A 354 0.98 4.95 4.72
N ASN A 355 1.31 4.86 3.44
CA ASN A 355 2.60 4.40 2.98
C ASN A 355 3.38 5.56 2.38
N LEU A 356 4.25 6.18 3.18
CA LEU A 356 5.11 7.28 2.72
C LEU A 356 6.47 6.80 2.20
N GLU A 357 6.84 5.53 2.41
CA GLU A 357 8.21 5.10 2.13
C GLU A 357 8.52 5.13 0.63
N GLY A 358 9.47 5.99 0.24
CA GLY A 358 9.82 6.25 -1.15
C GLY A 358 8.93 7.28 -1.86
N ASN A 359 7.93 7.84 -1.18
CA ASN A 359 6.93 8.74 -1.77
C ASN A 359 7.18 10.22 -1.44
N THR A 360 6.61 11.09 -2.26
CA THR A 360 6.68 12.55 -2.09
C THR A 360 5.28 13.15 -2.01
N ILE A 361 5.06 13.98 -0.98
CA ILE A 361 3.83 14.76 -0.82
C ILE A 361 4.12 16.26 -0.87
N THR A 362 3.21 17.01 -1.47
CA THR A 362 3.29 18.48 -1.52
C THR A 362 1.98 19.10 -1.12
N ARG A 363 2.05 20.21 -0.38
CA ARG A 363 0.90 21.11 -0.21
C ARG A 363 1.23 22.55 -0.55
N ILE A 364 0.19 23.29 -0.86
CA ILE A 364 0.20 24.74 -1.00
C ILE A 364 -0.59 25.33 0.15
N ILE A 365 0.07 26.16 0.98
CA ILE A 365 -0.59 26.79 2.12
C ILE A 365 -1.56 27.86 1.58
N PRO A 366 -2.87 27.76 1.89
CA PRO A 366 -3.86 28.73 1.45
C PRO A 366 -3.47 30.17 1.83
N ASP A 367 -3.92 31.14 1.03
CA ASP A 367 -3.67 32.59 1.12
C ASP A 367 -2.20 33.03 0.96
N SER A 368 -1.24 32.24 1.42
CA SER A 368 0.18 32.58 1.38
C SER A 368 0.87 32.11 0.10
N GLY A 369 0.37 31.06 -0.57
CA GLY A 369 1.04 30.43 -1.70
C GLY A 369 2.35 29.71 -1.33
N GLN A 370 2.67 29.58 -0.05
CA GLN A 370 3.89 28.89 0.37
C GLN A 370 3.77 27.38 0.10
N THR A 371 4.81 26.78 -0.47
CA THR A 371 4.86 25.34 -0.75
C THR A 371 5.56 24.60 0.38
N ARG A 372 5.09 23.39 0.67
CA ARG A 372 5.72 22.44 1.60
C ARG A 372 5.76 21.09 0.90
N THR A 373 6.96 20.62 0.56
CA THR A 373 7.16 19.32 -0.08
C THR A 373 8.00 18.44 0.84
N TYR A 374 7.59 17.19 1.01
CA TYR A 374 8.31 16.18 1.78
C TYR A 374 8.56 14.98 0.88
N THR A 375 9.82 14.57 0.75
CA THR A 375 10.20 13.28 0.16
C THR A 375 10.65 12.37 1.28
N PHE A 376 9.95 11.27 1.50
CA PHE A 376 10.23 10.31 2.57
C PHE A 376 11.07 9.16 2.02
N ASN A 377 12.38 9.22 2.23
CA ASN A 377 13.31 8.26 1.64
C ASN A 377 13.28 6.91 2.40
N ILE A 378 13.53 5.81 1.67
CA ILE A 378 13.60 4.43 2.19
C ILE A 378 14.60 4.29 3.36
N ASP A 379 15.67 5.08 3.35
CA ASP A 379 16.72 5.05 4.39
C ASP A 379 16.36 5.81 5.68
N LYS A 380 15.07 6.17 5.86
CA LYS A 380 14.53 6.93 7.00
C LYS A 380 15.04 8.37 7.09
N THR A 381 15.64 8.89 6.02
CA THR A 381 15.83 10.32 5.82
C THR A 381 14.62 10.93 5.12
N ALA A 382 14.36 12.21 5.34
CA ALA A 382 13.34 12.95 4.59
C ALA A 382 13.88 14.30 4.12
N ASP A 383 13.65 14.60 2.85
CA ASP A 383 13.95 15.91 2.28
C ASP A 383 12.73 16.80 2.39
N PHE A 384 12.85 17.89 3.15
CA PHE A 384 11.78 18.86 3.34
C PHE A 384 12.09 20.15 2.58
N TYR A 385 11.26 20.50 1.60
CA TYR A 385 11.37 21.74 0.86
C TYR A 385 10.33 22.75 1.34
N GLN A 386 10.79 23.94 1.72
CA GLN A 386 9.93 25.09 1.99
C GLN A 386 10.20 26.15 0.91
N ASN A 387 9.21 26.39 0.04
CA ASN A 387 9.34 27.28 -1.11
C ASN A 387 10.57 26.93 -1.98
N GLY A 388 10.81 25.62 -2.20
CA GLY A 388 11.96 25.09 -2.93
C GLY A 388 13.28 25.04 -2.16
N VAL A 389 13.40 25.68 -0.98
CA VAL A 389 14.61 25.58 -0.15
C VAL A 389 14.62 24.24 0.57
N GLN A 390 15.65 23.42 0.34
CA GLN A 390 15.80 22.10 0.96
C GLN A 390 16.28 22.19 2.41
N TYR A 391 15.69 21.36 3.25
CA TYR A 391 16.09 21.12 4.63
C TYR A 391 16.09 19.62 4.91
N TYR A 392 17.07 19.17 5.67
CA TYR A 392 17.18 17.78 6.05
C TYR A 392 16.28 17.43 7.26
N ARG A 393 15.64 16.26 7.20
CA ARG A 393 14.85 15.64 8.28
C ARG A 393 15.17 14.16 8.39
N LEU A 394 14.83 13.59 9.53
CA LEU A 394 14.73 12.16 9.74
C LEU A 394 13.27 11.82 10.00
N TRP A 395 12.84 10.62 9.64
CA TRP A 395 11.47 10.18 9.90
C TRP A 395 11.42 8.73 10.35
N ASN A 396 10.38 8.39 11.11
CA ASN A 396 10.07 7.01 11.47
C ASN A 396 8.55 6.86 11.61
N THR A 397 8.08 5.61 11.56
CA THR A 397 6.69 5.27 11.88
C THR A 397 6.67 4.47 13.17
N ASP A 398 5.77 4.81 14.10
CA ASP A 398 5.55 4.06 15.32
C ASP A 398 4.59 2.86 15.11
N ALA A 399 4.35 2.07 16.16
CA ALA A 399 3.51 0.87 16.08
C ALA A 399 2.03 1.20 15.86
N GLU A 400 1.62 2.43 16.22
CA GLU A 400 0.30 2.99 16.04
C GLU A 400 0.14 3.64 14.65
N GLY A 401 1.19 3.63 13.83
CA GLY A 401 1.22 4.16 12.48
C GLY A 401 1.27 5.70 12.41
N ASN A 402 1.67 6.37 13.50
CA ASN A 402 2.02 7.79 13.45
C ASN A 402 3.41 7.95 12.84
N VAL A 403 3.57 9.01 12.07
CA VAL A 403 4.85 9.40 11.48
C VAL A 403 5.50 10.46 12.34
N GLU A 404 6.65 10.13 12.90
CA GLU A 404 7.48 11.03 13.68
C GLU A 404 8.50 11.70 12.77
N LEU A 405 8.50 13.03 12.72
CA LEU A 405 9.45 13.85 11.98
C LEU A 405 10.43 14.51 12.94
N TYR A 406 11.71 14.39 12.62
CA TYR A 406 12.81 14.90 13.44
C TYR A 406 13.69 15.85 12.64
N TYR A 407 14.22 16.86 13.32
CA TYR A 407 15.35 17.65 12.81
C TYR A 407 16.60 16.79 12.64
N GLY A 408 17.56 17.25 11.84
CA GLY A 408 18.83 16.54 11.63
C GLY A 408 19.66 16.29 12.90
N ASP A 409 19.38 17.00 14.00
CA ASP A 409 19.98 16.78 15.32
C ASP A 409 19.19 15.79 16.19
N GLN A 410 18.22 15.08 15.60
CA GLN A 410 17.30 14.13 16.24
C GLN A 410 16.33 14.75 17.25
N THR A 411 16.16 16.08 17.24
CA THR A 411 15.08 16.71 18.01
C THR A 411 13.74 16.45 17.32
N LEU A 412 12.76 15.90 18.04
CA LEU A 412 11.40 15.71 17.52
C LEU A 412 10.79 17.05 17.10
N GLU A 413 10.32 17.12 15.86
CA GLU A 413 9.66 18.29 15.30
C GLU A 413 8.14 18.10 15.34
N TYR A 414 7.64 17.07 14.64
CA TYR A 414 6.21 16.76 14.52
C TYR A 414 5.95 15.27 14.74
N VAL A 415 4.74 14.96 15.21
CA VAL A 415 4.11 13.65 15.03
C VAL A 415 2.89 13.88 14.17
N ILE A 416 2.72 13.13 13.09
CA ILE A 416 1.61 13.28 12.15
C ILE A 416 0.90 11.95 11.88
N ARG A 417 -0.39 12.01 11.58
CA ARG A 417 -1.21 10.82 11.24
C ARG A 417 -2.19 11.18 10.14
N LEU A 418 -2.34 10.31 9.13
CA LEU A 418 -3.37 10.49 8.10
C LEU A 418 -4.72 10.34 8.79
N ILE A 419 -5.57 11.33 8.63
CA ILE A 419 -6.91 11.32 9.22
C ILE A 419 -8.01 11.31 8.17
N ASP A 420 -7.68 11.68 6.94
CA ASP A 420 -8.63 11.85 5.85
C ASP A 420 -7.85 11.96 4.51
N ASN A 421 -8.39 11.40 3.43
CA ASN A 421 -7.85 11.45 2.07
C ASN A 421 -8.99 11.38 1.04
N VAL A 422 -9.50 12.54 0.63
CA VAL A 422 -10.62 12.68 -0.32
C VAL A 422 -10.12 13.35 -1.59
N ASP A 423 -10.58 12.89 -2.76
CA ASP A 423 -10.19 13.43 -4.07
C ASP A 423 -8.66 13.51 -4.30
N GLY A 424 -7.90 12.57 -3.72
CA GLY A 424 -6.43 12.57 -3.77
C GLY A 424 -5.77 13.70 -2.96
N GLN A 425 -6.50 14.33 -2.04
CA GLN A 425 -5.98 15.31 -1.11
C GLN A 425 -5.96 14.76 0.32
N SER A 426 -4.74 14.56 0.83
CA SER A 426 -4.51 14.09 2.18
C SER A 426 -4.59 15.21 3.23
N LYS A 427 -5.20 14.87 4.37
CA LYS A 427 -5.29 15.68 5.58
C LYS A 427 -4.69 14.90 6.75
N PHE A 428 -3.83 15.57 7.51
CA PHE A 428 -3.05 15.01 8.59
C PHE A 428 -3.42 15.66 9.92
N ALA A 429 -3.60 14.86 10.95
CA ALA A 429 -3.47 15.32 12.32
C ALA A 429 -2.01 15.62 12.62
N VAL A 430 -1.74 16.64 13.42
CA VAL A 430 -0.38 17.07 13.74
C VAL A 430 -0.26 17.41 15.21
N TYR A 431 0.71 16.79 15.87
CA TYR A 431 1.29 17.28 17.11
C TYR A 431 2.62 17.99 16.82
N ALA A 432 2.71 19.26 17.18
CA ALA A 432 3.93 20.06 17.05
C ALA A 432 4.67 20.17 18.38
N ASN A 433 5.84 19.53 18.45
CA ASN A 433 6.60 19.41 19.70
C ASN A 433 7.14 20.76 20.19
N GLY A 434 7.67 21.59 19.29
CA GLY A 434 8.25 22.89 19.64
C GLY A 434 7.24 23.88 20.22
N SER A 435 5.97 23.82 19.78
CA SER A 435 4.89 24.69 20.27
C SER A 435 3.96 24.03 21.27
N GLN A 436 4.12 22.72 21.51
CA GLN A 436 3.23 21.89 22.33
C GLN A 436 1.78 22.09 21.94
N SER A 437 1.44 21.83 20.68
CA SER A 437 0.10 22.08 20.16
C SER A 437 -0.35 21.02 19.17
N ILE A 438 -1.65 20.73 19.18
CA ILE A 438 -2.34 19.86 18.22
C ILE A 438 -3.10 20.73 17.23
N TYR A 439 -3.10 20.35 15.97
CA TYR A 439 -3.91 20.93 14.89
C TYR A 439 -3.94 19.98 13.69
N SER A 440 -4.65 20.35 12.63
CA SER A 440 -4.64 19.62 11.36
C SER A 440 -3.89 20.36 10.26
N TRP A 441 -3.36 19.59 9.32
CA TRP A 441 -2.82 20.04 8.05
C TRP A 441 -3.66 19.45 6.93
N GLY A 442 -4.16 20.26 6.00
CA GLY A 442 -4.90 19.76 4.82
C GLY A 442 -4.22 20.14 3.50
N GLY A 443 -4.73 19.54 2.42
CA GLY A 443 -4.39 19.90 1.04
C GLY A 443 -3.03 19.38 0.57
N PHE A 444 -2.58 18.24 1.12
CA PHE A 444 -1.43 17.54 0.55
C PHE A 444 -1.87 16.70 -0.64
N VAL A 445 -1.08 16.71 -1.70
CA VAL A 445 -1.24 15.84 -2.87
C VAL A 445 0.03 15.03 -3.04
N ASP A 446 -0.11 13.78 -3.49
CA ASP A 446 1.02 12.97 -3.93
C ASP A 446 1.59 13.52 -5.23
N ILE A 447 2.93 13.56 -5.33
CA ILE A 447 3.63 14.01 -6.53
C ILE A 447 4.72 13.02 -6.92
N ASP A 448 4.80 12.70 -8.22
CA ASP A 448 5.88 11.90 -8.79
C ASP A 448 7.02 12.83 -9.25
N LEU A 449 8.10 12.87 -8.47
CA LEU A 449 9.30 13.67 -8.79
C LEU A 449 10.08 13.14 -10.00
N SER A 450 9.73 11.97 -10.55
CA SER A 450 10.30 11.50 -11.82
C SER A 450 9.71 12.23 -13.04
N ILE A 451 8.60 12.94 -12.85
CA ILE A 451 7.98 13.79 -13.87
C ILE A 451 8.56 15.20 -13.78
N ASP A 452 9.28 15.60 -14.82
CA ASP A 452 9.86 16.94 -14.91
C ASP A 452 8.78 18.02 -15.05
N VAL A 453 8.93 19.10 -14.29
CA VAL A 453 8.17 20.35 -14.51
C VAL A 453 8.74 21.03 -15.76
N LEU A 454 7.88 21.31 -16.74
CA LEU A 454 8.30 21.88 -18.04
C LEU A 454 7.87 23.34 -18.20
N ALA A 455 8.62 24.09 -18.99
CA ALA A 455 8.24 25.45 -19.38
C ALA A 455 6.98 25.42 -20.26
N CYS A 456 5.98 26.25 -19.94
CA CYS A 456 4.76 26.35 -20.74
C CYS A 456 4.92 27.36 -21.89
N ALA A 457 5.27 26.88 -23.09
CA ALA A 457 5.55 27.71 -24.26
C ALA A 457 4.34 28.39 -24.94
N GLU A 458 3.15 28.35 -24.32
CA GLU A 458 1.91 28.88 -24.88
C GLU A 458 2.01 30.38 -25.17
N LEU A 459 1.84 30.79 -26.43
CA LEU A 459 2.00 32.18 -26.90
C LEU A 459 3.40 32.80 -26.74
N ASP A 460 4.45 32.00 -26.53
CA ASP A 460 5.83 32.51 -26.54
C ASP A 460 6.13 33.26 -27.85
N SER A 461 6.83 34.40 -27.77
CA SER A 461 7.06 35.29 -28.91
C SER A 461 8.03 34.70 -29.94
N GLY A 462 8.95 33.84 -29.49
CA GLY A 462 10.06 33.29 -30.28
C GLY A 462 11.13 34.33 -30.65
N ASP A 463 12.24 33.86 -31.24
CA ASP A 463 13.46 34.67 -31.37
C ASP A 463 13.44 35.69 -32.53
N ALA A 464 12.84 35.36 -33.68
CA ALA A 464 12.82 36.28 -34.84
C ALA A 464 11.79 35.92 -35.94
N PRO A 465 10.97 36.88 -36.42
CA PRO A 465 10.73 38.20 -35.82
C PRO A 465 9.92 38.06 -34.52
N LEU A 466 10.31 38.82 -33.49
CA LEU A 466 9.61 38.85 -32.21
C LEU A 466 8.12 39.19 -32.41
N VAL A 467 7.23 38.33 -31.94
CA VAL A 467 5.79 38.58 -31.95
C VAL A 467 5.40 39.30 -30.66
N SER A 468 5.22 40.61 -30.73
CA SER A 468 4.77 41.43 -29.60
C SER A 468 3.39 40.98 -29.07
N ARG A 469 3.30 40.80 -27.75
CA ARG A 469 2.10 40.34 -27.02
C ARG A 469 1.56 41.42 -26.10
N SER A 470 0.27 41.37 -25.81
CA SER A 470 -0.39 42.20 -24.80
C SER A 470 -0.37 41.56 -23.42
N TYR A 471 -0.51 42.37 -22.37
CA TYR A 471 -0.69 41.84 -21.00
C TYR A 471 -1.94 40.96 -20.87
N ALA A 472 -2.98 41.20 -21.67
CA ALA A 472 -4.17 40.35 -21.70
C ALA A 472 -3.87 38.96 -22.28
N GLU A 473 -3.02 38.87 -23.31
CA GLU A 473 -2.53 37.59 -23.83
C GLU A 473 -1.65 36.87 -22.82
N PHE A 474 -0.78 37.58 -22.09
CA PHE A 474 -0.03 37.00 -20.96
C PHE A 474 -0.97 36.32 -19.95
N LYS A 475 -2.03 37.01 -19.49
CA LYS A 475 -2.99 36.42 -18.55
C LYS A 475 -3.73 35.22 -19.13
N SER A 476 -4.10 35.29 -20.41
CA SER A 476 -4.71 34.16 -21.11
C SER A 476 -3.77 32.95 -21.17
N ALA A 477 -2.48 33.18 -21.44
CA ALA A 477 -1.47 32.12 -21.44
C ALA A 477 -1.28 31.53 -20.04
N VAL A 478 -1.18 32.37 -19.00
CA VAL A 478 -1.07 31.94 -17.60
C VAL A 478 -2.25 31.02 -17.23
N THR A 479 -3.50 31.44 -17.47
CA THR A 479 -4.67 30.60 -17.17
C THR A 479 -4.68 29.30 -17.97
N SER A 480 -4.29 29.33 -19.25
CA SER A 480 -4.21 28.12 -20.07
C SER A 480 -3.17 27.14 -19.56
N CYS A 481 -2.00 27.64 -19.15
CA CYS A 481 -0.89 26.84 -18.63
C CYS A 481 -1.18 26.23 -17.25
N GLN A 482 -2.02 26.89 -16.45
CA GLN A 482 -2.38 26.44 -15.10
C GLN A 482 -3.45 25.34 -15.07
N SER A 483 -4.15 25.10 -16.19
CA SER A 483 -5.27 24.16 -16.23
C SER A 483 -4.82 22.72 -15.96
N GLY A 484 -5.39 22.10 -14.93
CA GLY A 484 -5.09 20.72 -14.53
C GLY A 484 -3.70 20.52 -13.92
N LYS A 485 -3.04 21.61 -13.48
CA LYS A 485 -1.71 21.57 -12.87
C LYS A 485 -1.76 21.93 -11.39
N LEU A 486 -0.74 21.50 -10.65
CA LEU A 486 -0.49 22.02 -9.31
C LEU A 486 0.14 23.41 -9.43
N VAL A 487 -0.53 24.43 -8.88
CA VAL A 487 -0.19 25.84 -9.12
C VAL A 487 -0.09 26.58 -7.81
N THR A 488 1.03 27.28 -7.62
CA THR A 488 1.17 28.31 -6.59
C THR A 488 1.26 29.71 -7.21
N ALA A 489 1.29 30.73 -6.37
CA ALA A 489 1.25 32.14 -6.74
C ALA A 489 2.40 32.91 -6.09
N PHE A 490 3.00 33.84 -6.83
CA PHE A 490 3.89 34.81 -6.19
C PHE A 490 3.10 35.68 -5.22
N SER A 491 3.59 35.76 -4.00
CA SER A 491 3.02 36.57 -2.94
C SER A 491 4.13 37.13 -2.05
N SER A 492 3.82 38.14 -1.24
CA SER A 492 4.76 38.63 -0.22
C SER A 492 5.15 37.53 0.78
N ASP A 493 4.22 36.60 1.08
CA ASP A 493 4.50 35.49 2.00
C ASP A 493 5.33 34.38 1.35
N PHE A 494 5.17 34.15 0.05
CA PHE A 494 6.02 33.25 -0.71
C PHE A 494 7.48 33.74 -0.72
N ILE A 495 7.69 35.05 -0.82
CA ILE A 495 9.02 35.68 -0.87
C ILE A 495 9.60 35.96 0.53
N ASN A 496 8.77 36.01 1.59
CA ASN A 496 8.98 36.49 2.97
C ASN A 496 10.38 36.41 3.61
N LYS A 497 11.27 35.49 3.22
CA LYS A 497 12.65 35.35 3.74
C LYS A 497 13.75 35.84 2.79
N GLY A 498 13.36 36.54 1.72
CA GLY A 498 14.15 36.63 0.50
C GLY A 498 14.14 35.29 -0.24
N MET A 499 14.27 35.34 -1.57
CA MET A 499 14.16 34.16 -2.41
C MET A 499 15.12 34.29 -3.59
N ILE A 500 15.82 33.20 -3.90
CA ILE A 500 16.67 33.10 -5.08
C ILE A 500 16.04 32.04 -5.98
N LEU A 501 15.73 32.40 -7.22
CA LEU A 501 15.23 31.50 -8.25
C LEU A 501 16.20 31.52 -9.43
N THR A 502 16.62 30.35 -9.91
CA THR A 502 17.60 30.19 -10.99
C THR A 502 17.12 29.20 -12.04
N THR A 503 17.49 29.40 -13.31
CA THR A 503 17.16 28.49 -14.43
C THR A 503 18.07 27.26 -14.53
N GLY A 504 19.11 27.18 -13.69
CA GLY A 504 19.99 26.00 -13.63
C GLY A 504 20.83 25.94 -12.37
N ASN A 505 21.33 24.73 -12.06
CA ASN A 505 22.29 24.50 -10.98
C ASN A 505 23.66 25.01 -11.43
N ALA A 506 24.13 26.11 -10.84
CA ALA A 506 25.35 26.83 -11.20
C ALA A 506 26.65 26.03 -10.94
N LEU A 507 26.86 24.90 -11.62
CA LEU A 507 28.09 24.10 -11.52
C LEU A 507 29.01 24.22 -12.75
N SER A 508 28.67 25.06 -13.73
CA SER A 508 29.49 25.29 -14.92
C SER A 508 29.36 26.75 -15.40
N GLN A 509 30.49 27.46 -15.55
CA GLN A 509 30.54 28.83 -16.12
C GLN A 509 30.16 28.90 -17.62
N ALA A 510 29.71 27.78 -18.22
CA ALA A 510 29.48 27.63 -19.65
C ALA A 510 27.98 27.57 -20.03
N ASP A 511 27.07 27.53 -19.07
CA ASP A 511 25.64 27.46 -19.32
C ASP A 511 25.00 28.85 -19.12
N ASP A 512 24.04 29.20 -19.99
CA ASP A 512 23.31 30.46 -19.90
C ASP A 512 22.34 30.36 -18.70
N VAL A 513 22.71 30.95 -17.56
CA VAL A 513 21.93 30.91 -16.31
C VAL A 513 21.34 32.27 -16.04
N GLU A 514 20.05 32.29 -15.73
CA GLU A 514 19.33 33.46 -15.24
C GLU A 514 18.96 33.24 -13.77
N THR A 515 19.24 34.23 -12.92
CA THR A 515 18.98 34.16 -11.49
C THR A 515 18.31 35.44 -11.00
N TYR A 516 17.09 35.29 -10.47
CA TYR A 516 16.39 36.33 -9.74
C TYR A 516 16.62 36.16 -8.24
N GLN A 517 17.22 37.16 -7.61
CA GLN A 517 17.29 37.30 -6.16
C GLN A 517 16.32 38.40 -5.71
N PHE A 518 15.32 38.02 -4.93
CA PHE A 518 14.34 38.92 -4.32
C PHE A 518 14.70 39.13 -2.84
N ASN A 519 14.94 40.37 -2.43
CA ASN A 519 15.11 40.74 -1.02
C ASN A 519 13.76 41.17 -0.43
N GLU A 520 13.55 40.95 0.86
CA GLU A 520 12.29 41.26 1.58
C GLU A 520 11.85 42.74 1.49
N ASP A 521 12.79 43.66 1.27
CA ASP A 521 12.54 45.10 1.24
C ASP A 521 12.07 45.63 -0.13
N GLY A 522 11.77 44.74 -1.08
CA GLY A 522 11.36 45.08 -2.44
C GLY A 522 12.52 45.39 -3.38
N THR A 523 13.76 45.17 -2.95
CA THR A 523 14.97 45.23 -3.80
C THR A 523 15.40 43.83 -4.22
N GLY A 524 16.38 43.74 -5.10
CA GLY A 524 16.92 42.46 -5.52
C GLY A 524 18.07 42.59 -6.51
N THR A 525 18.50 41.45 -7.03
CA THR A 525 19.48 41.37 -8.11
C THR A 525 18.97 40.41 -9.19
N PHE A 526 19.11 40.77 -10.45
CA PHE A 526 18.99 39.84 -11.57
C PHE A 526 20.39 39.57 -12.11
N THR A 527 20.77 38.30 -12.23
CA THR A 527 22.06 37.88 -12.78
C THR A 527 21.82 37.03 -14.00
N TYR A 528 22.51 37.32 -15.09
CA TYR A 528 22.47 36.52 -16.31
C TYR A 528 23.88 36.26 -16.85
N ASN A 529 24.05 35.16 -17.57
CA ASN A 529 25.29 34.79 -18.24
C ASN A 529 25.00 34.40 -19.69
N GLU A 530 25.71 34.98 -20.65
CA GLU A 530 25.65 34.65 -22.09
C GLU A 530 27.02 34.18 -22.62
N GLY A 531 27.68 33.29 -21.87
CA GLY A 531 29.02 32.78 -22.19
C GLY A 531 30.17 33.79 -22.04
N ALA A 532 29.91 34.99 -21.50
CA ALA A 532 30.88 36.07 -21.29
C ALA A 532 31.21 36.34 -19.81
N GLY A 533 30.62 35.55 -18.89
CA GLY A 533 30.69 35.74 -17.44
C GLY A 533 29.45 36.44 -16.89
N ASP A 534 29.24 36.30 -15.57
CA ASP A 534 28.02 36.76 -14.90
C ASP A 534 27.90 38.29 -14.89
N ILE A 535 26.77 38.79 -15.37
CA ILE A 535 26.38 40.20 -15.27
C ILE A 535 25.24 40.31 -14.27
N SER A 536 25.44 41.08 -13.20
CA SER A 536 24.42 41.35 -12.19
C SER A 536 23.92 42.79 -12.29
N ILE A 537 22.60 42.94 -12.27
CA ILE A 537 21.91 44.23 -12.28
C ILE A 537 20.98 44.35 -11.08
N ASP A 538 20.92 45.54 -10.49
CA ASP A 538 19.99 45.83 -9.39
C ASP A 538 18.55 45.84 -9.93
N ILE A 539 17.65 45.18 -9.22
CA ILE A 539 16.22 45.17 -9.53
C ILE A 539 15.39 45.71 -8.36
N THR A 540 14.18 46.16 -8.66
CA THR A 540 13.13 46.38 -7.67
C THR A 540 11.93 45.52 -8.01
N TRP A 541 11.21 45.04 -7.00
CA TRP A 541 10.08 44.16 -7.23
C TRP A 541 8.88 44.52 -6.33
N THR A 542 7.69 44.23 -6.84
CA THR A 542 6.41 44.37 -6.11
C THR A 542 5.42 43.33 -6.59
N ILE A 543 4.53 42.84 -5.73
CA ILE A 543 3.34 42.11 -6.18
C ILE A 543 2.43 43.10 -6.91
N PHE A 544 2.25 42.89 -8.22
CA PHE A 544 1.53 43.81 -9.10
C PHE A 544 0.03 43.59 -9.03
N GLU A 545 -0.37 42.32 -9.16
CA GLU A 545 -1.70 41.81 -8.87
C GLU A 545 -1.57 40.40 -8.28
N GLU A 546 -2.69 39.81 -7.86
CA GLU A 546 -2.69 38.48 -7.24
C GLU A 546 -1.94 37.45 -8.11
N GLY A 547 -0.91 36.83 -7.54
CA GLY A 547 -0.06 35.83 -8.20
C GLY A 547 0.94 36.35 -9.24
N VAL A 548 0.95 37.66 -9.53
CA VAL A 548 1.86 38.26 -10.52
C VAL A 548 2.84 39.20 -9.83
N ILE A 549 4.13 38.87 -9.88
CA ILE A 549 5.20 39.77 -9.45
C ILE A 549 5.65 40.65 -10.63
N LYS A 550 5.86 41.93 -10.37
CA LYS A 550 6.51 42.86 -11.29
C LYS A 550 7.94 43.13 -10.83
N VAL A 551 8.89 42.93 -11.72
CA VAL A 551 10.31 43.25 -11.57
C VAL A 551 10.66 44.40 -12.48
N ALA A 552 11.30 45.44 -11.95
CA ALA A 552 11.78 46.58 -12.72
C ALA A 552 13.29 46.66 -12.66
N LEU A 553 13.92 46.78 -13.84
CA LEU A 553 15.37 46.72 -14.02
C LEU A 553 15.84 47.71 -15.09
N THR A 554 17.12 48.09 -15.04
CA THR A 554 17.78 48.94 -16.04
C THR A 554 19.00 48.22 -16.58
N TYR A 555 19.13 48.15 -17.91
CA TYR A 555 20.24 47.49 -18.60
C TYR A 555 20.78 48.36 -19.74
N ILE A 556 21.92 47.97 -20.30
CA ILE A 556 22.51 48.61 -21.48
C ILE A 556 22.30 47.69 -22.67
N ASP A 557 21.69 48.20 -23.73
CA ASP A 557 21.45 47.44 -24.96
C ASP A 557 22.69 47.32 -25.86
N GLU A 558 22.56 46.59 -26.97
CA GLU A 558 23.62 46.42 -27.98
C GLU A 558 24.13 47.74 -28.61
N ASN A 559 23.38 48.84 -28.45
CA ASN A 559 23.70 50.17 -28.96
C ASN A 559 24.31 51.09 -27.90
N ASP A 560 24.69 50.57 -26.72
CA ASP A 560 25.23 51.33 -25.58
C ASP A 560 24.23 52.36 -25.02
N ALA A 561 22.92 52.09 -25.17
CA ALA A 561 21.85 52.91 -24.64
C ALA A 561 21.25 52.29 -23.38
N ALA A 562 20.99 53.13 -22.38
CA ALA A 562 20.30 52.70 -21.16
C ALA A 562 18.81 52.47 -21.43
N GLN A 563 18.36 51.25 -21.17
CA GLN A 563 16.98 50.81 -21.30
C GLN A 563 16.40 50.46 -19.93
N THR A 564 15.09 50.57 -19.81
CA THR A 564 14.34 50.12 -18.63
C THR A 564 13.36 49.04 -19.06
N ALA A 565 13.30 47.94 -18.31
CA ALA A 565 12.32 46.88 -18.48
C ALA A 565 11.45 46.69 -17.23
N ASN A 566 10.22 46.23 -17.46
CA ASN A 566 9.30 45.73 -16.46
C ASN A 566 8.92 44.30 -16.85
N ASP A 567 9.38 43.33 -16.07
CA ASP A 567 9.03 41.93 -16.23
C ASP A 567 7.88 41.58 -15.29
N TYR A 568 6.88 40.88 -15.81
CA TYR A 568 5.73 40.39 -15.07
C TYR A 568 5.79 38.87 -15.07
N LEU A 569 6.01 38.27 -13.90
CA LEU A 569 6.21 36.84 -13.75
C LEU A 569 5.01 36.22 -13.03
N ALA A 570 4.55 35.07 -13.51
CA ALA A 570 3.53 34.25 -12.87
C ALA A 570 3.95 32.77 -12.89
N ILE A 571 3.74 32.07 -11.78
CA ILE A 571 3.96 30.62 -11.72
C ILE A 571 2.76 29.93 -12.37
N VAL A 572 3.04 29.00 -13.28
CA VAL A 572 2.01 28.25 -14.02
C VAL A 572 1.97 26.76 -13.69
N GLU A 573 3.02 26.22 -13.09
CA GLU A 573 3.09 24.84 -12.61
C GLU A 573 4.19 24.74 -11.54
N THR A 574 4.00 23.87 -10.55
CA THR A 574 5.03 23.56 -9.55
C THR A 574 4.86 22.16 -8.98
N ASN A 575 5.97 21.55 -8.56
CA ASN A 575 6.00 20.38 -7.67
C ASN A 575 6.49 20.78 -6.25
N GLY A 576 6.45 22.07 -5.93
CA GLY A 576 6.98 22.68 -4.70
C GLY A 576 8.51 22.81 -4.62
N ILE A 577 9.25 22.22 -5.58
CA ILE A 577 10.70 22.31 -5.72
C ILE A 577 11.05 23.18 -6.93
N ASN A 578 10.49 22.83 -8.09
CA ASN A 578 10.63 23.53 -9.36
C ASN A 578 9.38 24.37 -9.65
N TYR A 579 9.56 25.48 -10.37
CA TYR A 579 8.51 26.42 -10.73
C TYR A 579 8.58 26.71 -12.22
N SER A 580 7.57 26.30 -12.98
CA SER A 580 7.36 26.78 -14.35
C SER A 580 6.82 28.20 -14.27
N VAL A 581 7.52 29.14 -14.90
CA VAL A 581 7.23 30.57 -14.82
C VAL A 581 6.96 31.12 -16.20
N LYS A 582 5.84 31.83 -16.32
CA LYS A 582 5.51 32.65 -17.49
C LYS A 582 6.00 34.08 -17.26
N VAL A 583 6.71 34.64 -18.22
CA VAL A 583 7.30 35.98 -18.11
C VAL A 583 6.81 36.84 -19.25
N PHE A 584 6.28 38.02 -18.91
CA PHE A 584 5.94 39.06 -19.86
C PHE A 584 6.81 40.29 -19.62
N SER A 585 7.66 40.66 -20.56
CA SER A 585 8.58 41.79 -20.45
C SER A 585 8.15 42.97 -21.33
N ARG A 586 8.13 44.17 -20.75
CA ARG A 586 7.99 45.44 -21.49
C ARG A 586 9.21 46.29 -21.28
N SER A 587 9.75 46.87 -22.34
CA SER A 587 10.95 47.69 -22.25
C SER A 587 10.91 48.94 -23.15
N THR A 588 11.82 49.87 -22.90
CA THR A 588 11.92 51.14 -23.65
C THR A 588 12.48 51.00 -25.07
N ASP A 589 13.17 49.90 -25.38
CA ASP A 589 13.66 49.52 -26.71
C ASP A 589 12.65 48.67 -27.52
N LEU A 590 11.59 48.15 -26.88
CA LEU A 590 10.44 47.52 -27.53
C LEU A 590 9.34 48.56 -27.84
N GLU A 591 8.13 48.38 -27.31
CA GLU A 591 6.98 49.27 -27.51
C GLU A 591 6.78 50.29 -26.37
N GLY A 592 7.67 50.28 -25.37
CA GLY A 592 7.62 51.17 -24.21
C GLY A 592 6.99 50.52 -22.97
N LEU A 593 6.88 51.31 -21.90
CA LEU A 593 6.46 50.84 -20.56
C LEU A 593 5.00 51.11 -20.22
N GLY A 594 4.22 51.69 -21.14
CA GLY A 594 2.82 52.05 -20.88
C GLY A 594 1.91 50.82 -20.83
N ASP A 595 0.76 50.94 -20.17
CA ASP A 595 -0.19 49.82 -20.00
C ASP A 595 -0.71 49.23 -21.33
N ALA A 596 -0.69 50.04 -22.39
CA ALA A 596 -1.08 49.65 -23.74
C ALA A 596 0.07 49.14 -24.63
N ALA A 597 1.33 49.20 -24.15
CA ALA A 597 2.48 48.71 -24.90
C ALA A 597 2.45 47.19 -24.98
N GLY A 598 2.77 46.66 -26.15
CA GLY A 598 3.12 45.26 -26.28
C GLY A 598 4.47 44.94 -25.64
N GLY A 599 4.76 43.66 -25.49
CA GLY A 599 5.97 43.18 -24.86
C GLY A 599 6.33 41.78 -25.35
N ASP A 600 7.47 41.30 -24.87
CA ASP A 600 7.89 39.93 -25.10
C ASP A 600 7.23 38.99 -24.08
N LEU A 601 6.77 37.83 -24.53
CA LEU A 601 6.21 36.76 -23.72
C LEU A 601 7.07 35.51 -23.91
N TRP A 602 7.57 34.94 -22.82
CA TRP A 602 8.37 33.72 -22.83
C TRP A 602 8.11 32.90 -21.57
N SER A 603 8.69 31.70 -21.51
CA SER A 603 8.54 30.78 -20.40
C SER A 603 9.87 30.13 -20.01
N THR A 604 10.00 29.79 -18.74
CA THR A 604 11.19 29.09 -18.22
C THR A 604 10.82 28.26 -16.99
N VAL A 605 11.74 27.39 -16.56
CA VAL A 605 11.64 26.66 -15.29
C VAL A 605 12.71 27.19 -14.36
N MET A 606 12.31 27.54 -13.15
CA MET A 606 13.21 28.04 -12.11
C MET A 606 13.15 27.14 -10.87
N SER A 607 14.27 27.03 -10.18
CA SER A 607 14.38 26.36 -8.88
C SER A 607 15.16 27.22 -7.89
N VAL A 608 15.10 26.88 -6.61
CA VAL A 608 16.02 27.46 -5.63
C VAL A 608 17.37 26.75 -5.81
N PRO A 609 18.49 27.49 -5.89
CA PRO A 609 19.81 26.86 -6.01
C PRO A 609 20.14 26.04 -4.77
N ASP A 610 20.82 24.91 -4.97
CA ASP A 610 21.33 24.07 -3.87
C ASP A 610 22.22 24.91 -2.94
N THR A 611 21.85 24.97 -1.67
CA THR A 611 22.70 25.56 -0.63
C THR A 611 23.63 24.47 -0.12
N GLU A 612 24.89 24.44 -0.59
CA GLU A 612 25.94 23.56 -0.03
C GLU A 612 26.07 23.68 1.50
#